data_AF-A0A497F0W9-F1
#
_entry.id   AF-A0A497F0W9-F1
#
_cell.length_a   1.000
_cell.length_b   1.000
_cell.length_c   1.000
_cell.angle_alpha   90.00
_cell.angle_beta   90.00
_cell.angle_gamma   90.00
#
_symmetry.space_group_name_H-M   'P 1'
#
loop_
_entity.id
_entity.type
_entity.pdbx_description
1 polymer ?
#
loop_
_entity_poly.entity_id
_entity_poly.type
_entity_poly.pdbx_seq_one_letter_code
_entity_poly.pdbx_strand_id
1 'polypeptide(L)'
;MINPRFISIIKNIKGVIYTSLSDAPLKELKWLSKSFRYRFLGITPSMQARPEILEIINKKPFIKLYYPTRAIQKMVNILSESSKIDKSVIEAVALASAYVTPLISFPKSSGDLEPLITLKVLSKNKLPEKEIKRHLRISGYTILDFHEKVTTEAYATILEACKKATLREALEKLINKREKLAEKDSKRYWRIISKEGEAVILYLDLISCLRNVKEEEIIDVVCDESVSLIFGITPCFILKVE
;
A
#
# COMPACT_ATOMS: atom_id res chain seq x y z
N MET A 1 -1.46 16.53 14.22
CA MET A 1 -0.08 17.06 14.08
C MET A 1 0.86 15.92 13.75
N ILE A 2 1.61 16.05 12.66
CA ILE A 2 2.60 15.05 12.21
C ILE A 2 3.82 15.08 13.13
N ASN A 3 4.25 13.90 13.61
CA ASN A 3 5.35 13.77 14.58
C ASN A 3 6.74 13.77 13.87
N PRO A 4 7.81 14.37 14.43
CA PRO A 4 9.17 14.30 13.90
C PRO A 4 9.67 12.88 13.53
N ARG A 5 9.22 11.86 14.26
CA ARG A 5 9.54 10.45 13.97
C ARG A 5 8.98 9.99 12.62
N PHE A 6 7.91 10.59 12.11
CA PHE A 6 7.27 10.19 10.84
C PHE A 6 8.14 10.72 9.71
N ILE A 7 8.53 11.99 9.83
CA ILE A 7 9.44 12.68 8.93
C ILE A 7 10.79 11.96 8.85
N SER A 8 11.34 11.48 9.97
CA SER A 8 12.62 10.77 9.99
C SER A 8 12.57 9.40 9.30
N ILE A 9 11.44 8.68 9.41
CA ILE A 9 11.23 7.39 8.75
C ILE A 9 11.08 7.57 7.24
N ILE A 10 10.25 8.52 6.79
CA ILE A 10 9.96 8.77 5.37
C ILE A 10 11.22 8.89 4.53
N LYS A 11 12.26 9.56 5.03
CA LYS A 11 13.49 9.80 4.29
C LYS A 11 14.28 8.52 3.97
N ASN A 12 14.06 7.43 4.71
CA ASN A 12 14.88 6.23 4.61
C ASN A 12 14.11 4.92 4.37
N ILE A 13 12.78 4.95 4.43
CA ILE A 13 11.95 3.79 4.16
C ILE A 13 11.99 3.38 2.68
N LYS A 14 11.91 2.06 2.42
CA LYS A 14 11.94 1.48 1.07
C LYS A 14 10.83 0.48 0.77
N GLY A 15 10.08 0.10 1.79
CA GLY A 15 8.89 -0.71 1.62
C GLY A 15 8.18 -0.88 2.95
N VAL A 16 6.86 -1.07 2.89
CA VAL A 16 6.09 -1.66 4.00
C VAL A 16 5.94 -3.15 3.71
N ILE A 17 6.12 -3.99 4.72
CA ILE A 17 5.98 -5.43 4.57
C ILE A 17 4.56 -5.85 4.99
N TYR A 18 3.93 -6.66 4.15
CA TYR A 18 2.68 -7.36 4.47
C TYR A 18 2.87 -8.86 4.34
N THR A 19 2.35 -9.60 5.32
CA THR A 19 2.26 -11.06 5.26
C THR A 19 1.00 -11.54 5.97
N SER A 20 0.26 -12.42 5.30
CA SER A 20 -0.95 -13.05 5.83
C SER A 20 -0.67 -13.79 7.13
N LEU A 21 -1.64 -13.85 8.04
CA LEU A 21 -1.54 -14.63 9.28
C LEU A 21 -1.22 -16.11 9.03
N SER A 22 -1.64 -16.64 7.88
CA SER A 22 -1.41 -18.02 7.46
C SER A 22 -0.04 -18.26 6.79
N ASP A 23 0.77 -17.20 6.61
CA ASP A 23 2.04 -17.25 5.87
C ASP A 23 3.22 -16.79 6.74
N ALA A 24 4.37 -17.44 6.56
CA ALA A 24 5.61 -17.12 7.27
C ALA A 24 6.80 -17.17 6.29
N PRO A 25 6.98 -16.12 5.48
CA PRO A 25 7.98 -16.07 4.39
C PRO A 25 9.38 -15.77 4.93
N LEU A 26 9.89 -16.64 5.82
CA LEU A 26 11.13 -16.42 6.57
C LEU A 26 12.34 -16.25 5.65
N LYS A 27 12.36 -16.92 4.50
CA LYS A 27 13.43 -16.87 3.52
C LYS A 27 13.49 -15.51 2.83
N GLU A 28 12.35 -15.01 2.37
CA GLU A 28 12.21 -13.70 1.74
C GLU A 28 12.50 -12.59 2.75
N LEU A 29 12.05 -12.72 4.00
CA LEU A 29 12.36 -11.76 5.07
C LEU A 29 13.87 -11.70 5.37
N LYS A 30 14.56 -12.85 5.42
CA LYS A 30 16.03 -12.89 5.55
C LYS A 30 16.72 -12.23 4.35
N TRP A 31 16.23 -12.49 3.13
CA TRP A 31 16.76 -11.86 1.92
C TRP A 31 16.57 -10.34 1.94
N LEU A 32 15.41 -9.86 2.37
CA LEU A 32 15.12 -8.43 2.55
C LEU A 32 16.06 -7.80 3.57
N SER A 33 16.28 -8.46 4.71
CA SER A 33 17.21 -7.98 5.74
C SER A 33 18.62 -7.76 5.19
N LYS A 34 19.13 -8.73 4.42
CA LYS A 34 20.44 -8.65 3.76
C LYS A 34 20.49 -7.56 2.69
N SER A 35 19.43 -7.46 1.87
CA SER A 35 19.37 -6.55 0.71
C SER A 35 19.17 -5.08 1.09
N PHE A 36 18.49 -4.80 2.21
CA PHE A 36 18.16 -3.45 2.66
C PHE A 36 18.91 -3.02 3.93
N ARG A 37 20.12 -3.55 4.18
CA ARG A 37 20.91 -3.34 5.42
C ARG A 37 20.98 -1.89 5.93
N TYR A 38 20.94 -0.90 5.05
CA TYR A 38 21.08 0.53 5.37
C TYR A 38 19.80 1.36 5.21
N ARG A 39 18.69 0.73 4.82
CA ARG A 39 17.40 1.36 4.54
C ARG A 39 16.34 0.78 5.46
N PHE A 40 15.24 1.49 5.69
CA PHE A 40 14.18 0.98 6.56
C PHE A 40 13.15 0.16 5.78
N LEU A 41 12.70 -0.93 6.41
CA LEU A 41 11.52 -1.69 5.98
C LEU A 41 10.46 -1.59 7.08
N GLY A 42 9.29 -1.08 6.73
CA GLY A 42 8.22 -0.78 7.67
C GLY A 42 7.41 -2.02 8.03
N ILE A 43 7.13 -2.18 9.32
CA ILE A 43 6.20 -3.17 9.87
C ILE A 43 5.04 -2.42 10.51
N THR A 44 3.83 -2.68 10.02
CA THR A 44 2.62 -2.00 10.51
C THR A 44 2.22 -2.47 11.91
N PRO A 45 1.44 -1.67 12.68
CA PRO A 45 1.01 -2.05 14.03
C PRO A 45 0.43 -3.47 14.15
N SER A 46 -0.44 -3.87 13.21
CA SER A 46 -1.07 -5.19 13.19
C SER A 46 -0.05 -6.32 12.93
N MET A 47 1.02 -6.06 12.18
CA MET A 47 2.08 -7.03 11.90
C MET A 47 3.12 -7.16 13.03
N GLN A 48 3.18 -6.20 13.96
CA GLN A 48 4.14 -6.22 15.07
C GLN A 48 3.84 -7.31 16.11
N ALA A 49 2.60 -7.81 16.15
CA ALA A 49 2.15 -8.82 17.10
C ALA A 49 2.39 -10.26 16.61
N ARG A 50 2.97 -10.45 15.42
CA ARG A 50 3.10 -11.76 14.77
C ARG A 50 4.29 -12.57 15.30
N PRO A 51 4.06 -13.66 16.07
CA PRO A 51 5.13 -14.41 16.71
C PRO A 51 6.00 -15.16 15.70
N GLU A 52 5.44 -15.64 14.58
CA GLU A 52 6.16 -16.50 13.62
C GLU A 52 7.32 -15.79 12.92
N ILE A 53 7.22 -14.46 12.78
CA ILE A 53 8.22 -13.63 12.10
C ILE A 53 8.96 -12.70 13.06
N LEU A 54 8.55 -12.67 14.35
CA LEU A 54 8.94 -11.67 15.34
C LEU A 54 10.46 -11.56 15.51
N GLU A 55 11.15 -12.71 15.53
CA GLU A 55 12.59 -12.78 15.71
C GLU A 55 13.36 -12.08 14.58
N ILE A 56 12.81 -12.10 13.36
CA ILE A 56 13.39 -11.45 12.19
C ILE A 56 13.01 -9.96 12.17
N ILE A 57 11.72 -9.64 12.34
CA ILE A 57 11.21 -8.27 12.20
C ILE A 57 11.59 -7.32 13.35
N ASN A 58 12.09 -7.86 14.47
CA ASN A 58 12.64 -7.04 15.56
C ASN A 58 14.10 -6.61 15.34
N LYS A 59 14.76 -7.11 14.31
CA LYS A 59 16.15 -6.77 13.96
C LYS A 59 16.16 -5.75 12.82
N LYS A 60 17.22 -4.93 12.74
CA LYS A 60 17.45 -4.08 11.55
C LYS A 60 17.47 -4.96 10.29
N PRO A 61 16.95 -4.50 9.14
CA PRO A 61 16.48 -3.15 8.82
C PRO A 61 15.00 -2.86 9.15
N PHE A 62 14.29 -3.80 9.77
CA PHE A 62 12.87 -3.66 10.02
C PHE A 62 12.60 -2.62 11.12
N ILE A 63 11.60 -1.77 10.92
CA ILE A 63 11.20 -0.73 11.86
C ILE A 63 9.70 -0.77 12.09
N LYS A 64 9.30 -0.43 13.32
CA LYS A 64 7.89 -0.31 13.70
C LYS A 64 7.31 1.00 13.17
N LEU A 65 6.28 0.89 12.32
CA LEU A 65 5.48 2.00 11.86
C LEU A 65 4.35 2.32 12.83
N TYR A 66 3.75 3.49 12.64
CA TYR A 66 2.62 3.97 13.40
C TYR A 66 1.76 4.87 12.51
N TYR A 67 0.51 5.12 12.93
CA TYR A 67 -0.37 6.02 12.21
C TYR A 67 0.12 7.48 12.35
N PRO A 68 0.30 8.23 11.24
CA PRO A 68 0.77 9.61 11.31
C PRO A 68 -0.17 10.52 12.11
N THR A 69 -1.46 10.24 12.06
CA THR A 69 -2.51 10.95 12.82
C THR A 69 -3.60 9.98 13.30
N ARG A 70 -4.38 10.41 14.30
CA ARG A 70 -5.56 9.65 14.77
C ARG A 70 -6.66 9.57 13.69
N ALA A 71 -6.78 10.58 12.84
CA ALA A 71 -7.75 10.57 11.74
C ALA A 71 -7.47 9.43 10.76
N ILE A 72 -6.20 9.20 10.39
CA ILE A 72 -5.81 8.05 9.57
C ILE A 72 -6.17 6.72 10.25
N GLN A 73 -5.89 6.59 11.55
CA GLN A 73 -6.24 5.38 12.29
C GLN A 73 -7.76 5.12 12.27
N LYS A 74 -8.57 6.17 12.50
CA LYS A 74 -10.04 6.08 12.42
C LYS A 74 -10.50 5.68 11.02
N MET A 75 -9.96 6.31 9.99
CA MET A 75 -10.31 5.98 8.60
C MET A 75 -9.97 4.52 8.28
N VAL A 76 -8.80 4.02 8.70
CA VAL A 76 -8.45 2.60 8.51
C VAL A 76 -9.45 1.65 9.16
N ASN A 77 -9.95 1.97 10.35
CA ASN A 77 -10.99 1.17 11.00
C ASN A 77 -12.31 1.20 10.19
N ILE A 78 -12.77 2.39 9.79
CA ILE A 78 -13.99 2.56 8.99
C ILE A 78 -13.90 1.76 7.68
N LEU A 79 -12.78 1.88 6.96
CA LEU A 79 -12.56 1.17 5.70
C LEU A 79 -12.53 -0.35 5.90
N SER A 80 -11.94 -0.85 6.98
CA SER A 80 -11.92 -2.28 7.29
C SER A 80 -13.33 -2.81 7.60
N GLU A 81 -14.09 -2.10 8.43
CA GLU A 81 -15.44 -2.48 8.82
C GLU A 81 -16.41 -2.46 7.63
N SER A 82 -16.40 -1.41 6.82
CA SER A 82 -17.33 -1.23 5.70
C SER A 82 -17.07 -2.15 4.50
N SER A 83 -15.80 -2.44 4.23
CA SER A 83 -15.39 -3.32 3.13
C SER A 83 -15.34 -4.79 3.53
N LYS A 84 -15.41 -5.10 4.83
CA LYS A 84 -15.20 -6.44 5.41
C LYS A 84 -13.83 -7.04 5.04
N ILE A 85 -12.86 -6.18 4.77
CA ILE A 85 -11.46 -6.57 4.53
C ILE A 85 -10.72 -6.51 5.86
N ASP A 86 -9.86 -7.50 6.12
CA ASP A 86 -9.08 -7.57 7.34
C ASP A 86 -8.30 -6.28 7.58
N LYS A 87 -8.32 -5.81 8.83
CA LYS A 87 -7.69 -4.55 9.21
C LYS A 87 -6.20 -4.52 8.87
N SER A 88 -5.50 -5.65 8.98
CA SER A 88 -4.07 -5.71 8.68
C SER A 88 -3.76 -5.46 7.20
N VAL A 89 -4.67 -5.84 6.30
CA VAL A 89 -4.57 -5.57 4.85
C VAL A 89 -4.76 -4.07 4.59
N ILE A 90 -5.85 -3.49 5.09
CA ILE A 90 -6.15 -2.06 4.93
C ILE A 90 -5.03 -1.21 5.54
N GLU A 91 -4.57 -1.55 6.75
CA GLU A 91 -3.49 -0.87 7.45
C GLU A 91 -2.18 -0.92 6.68
N ALA A 92 -1.84 -2.06 6.08
CA ALA A 92 -0.64 -2.22 5.26
C ALA A 92 -0.63 -1.29 4.04
N VAL A 93 -1.73 -1.27 3.28
CA VAL A 93 -1.86 -0.39 2.11
C VAL A 93 -1.90 1.08 2.52
N ALA A 94 -2.66 1.41 3.56
CA ALA A 94 -2.79 2.77 4.06
C ALA A 94 -1.45 3.34 4.51
N LEU A 95 -0.67 2.57 5.29
CA LEU A 95 0.63 3.04 5.77
C LEU A 95 1.70 3.03 4.66
N ALA A 96 1.64 2.10 3.71
CA ALA A 96 2.51 2.17 2.53
C ALA A 96 2.29 3.49 1.76
N SER A 97 1.01 3.86 1.56
CA SER A 97 0.62 5.13 0.95
C SER A 97 1.10 6.33 1.79
N ALA A 98 0.79 6.35 3.09
CA ALA A 98 1.12 7.49 3.95
C ALA A 98 2.62 7.72 4.12
N TYR A 99 3.42 6.66 4.09
CA TYR A 99 4.89 6.75 4.12
C TYR A 99 5.51 6.87 2.73
N VAL A 100 4.69 7.01 1.68
CA VAL A 100 5.09 7.22 0.28
C VAL A 100 6.12 6.17 -0.18
N THR A 101 5.80 4.90 0.07
CA THR A 101 6.68 3.76 -0.22
C THR A 101 5.86 2.59 -0.77
N PRO A 102 6.45 1.70 -1.59
CA PRO A 102 5.73 0.51 -2.05
C PRO A 102 5.37 -0.41 -0.90
N LEU A 103 4.33 -1.22 -1.12
CA LEU A 103 4.09 -2.41 -0.34
C LEU A 103 4.96 -3.56 -0.88
N ILE A 104 5.42 -4.43 0.00
CA ILE A 104 6.09 -5.68 -0.35
C ILE A 104 5.27 -6.81 0.28
N SER A 105 4.73 -7.68 -0.57
CA SER A 105 3.99 -8.87 -0.17
C SER A 105 4.69 -10.12 -0.73
N PHE A 106 4.10 -11.28 -0.50
CA PHE A 106 4.65 -12.59 -0.84
C PHE A 106 3.59 -13.42 -1.57
N PRO A 107 3.96 -14.42 -2.38
CA PRO A 107 3.00 -15.14 -3.24
C PRO A 107 1.77 -15.70 -2.52
N LYS A 108 1.92 -16.24 -1.31
CA LYS A 108 0.78 -16.74 -0.52
C LYS A 108 -0.02 -15.60 0.12
N SER A 109 0.67 -14.55 0.56
CA SER A 109 0.08 -13.38 1.19
C SER A 109 -0.61 -12.42 0.21
N SER A 110 -0.29 -12.47 -1.08
CA SER A 110 -0.85 -11.52 -2.06
C SER A 110 -2.33 -11.74 -2.36
N GLY A 111 -2.87 -12.94 -2.06
CA GLY A 111 -4.29 -13.23 -2.23
C GLY A 111 -5.19 -12.33 -1.38
N ASP A 112 -4.74 -11.95 -0.17
CA ASP A 112 -5.47 -11.07 0.74
C ASP A 112 -5.68 -9.65 0.16
N LEU A 113 -4.85 -9.26 -0.82
CA LEU A 113 -4.87 -7.93 -1.43
C LEU A 113 -5.83 -7.84 -2.62
N GLU A 114 -6.36 -8.97 -3.11
CA GLU A 114 -7.22 -9.05 -4.30
C GLU A 114 -8.37 -8.01 -4.33
N PRO A 115 -9.11 -7.77 -3.23
CA PRO A 115 -10.21 -6.81 -3.23
C PRO A 115 -9.79 -5.34 -3.49
N LEU A 116 -8.51 -5.03 -3.33
CA LEU A 116 -7.95 -3.68 -3.47
C LEU A 116 -7.26 -3.45 -4.80
N ILE A 117 -7.21 -4.45 -5.68
CA ILE A 117 -6.42 -4.39 -6.92
C ILE A 117 -7.14 -3.54 -7.96
N THR A 118 -6.44 -2.49 -8.40
CA THR A 118 -6.80 -1.70 -9.59
C THR A 118 -6.21 -2.31 -10.86
N LEU A 119 -4.98 -2.85 -10.79
CA LEU A 119 -4.30 -3.44 -11.93
C LEU A 119 -3.26 -4.48 -11.47
N LYS A 120 -3.12 -5.57 -12.24
CA LYS A 120 -2.02 -6.54 -12.09
C LYS A 120 -1.02 -6.42 -13.22
N VAL A 121 0.27 -6.44 -12.89
CA VAL A 121 1.35 -6.67 -13.86
C VAL A 121 1.75 -8.14 -13.73
N LEU A 122 1.58 -8.89 -14.80
CA LEU A 122 1.91 -10.31 -14.86
C LEU A 122 3.30 -10.53 -15.44
N SER A 123 3.94 -11.62 -15.07
CA SER A 123 5.19 -12.10 -15.67
C SER A 123 5.21 -13.63 -15.79
N LYS A 124 5.72 -14.13 -16.92
CA LYS A 124 6.04 -15.55 -17.10
C LYS A 124 7.41 -15.93 -16.53
N ASN A 125 8.27 -14.93 -16.32
CA ASN A 125 9.66 -15.15 -15.97
C ASN A 125 9.82 -15.15 -14.45
N LYS A 126 10.55 -16.13 -13.94
CA LYS A 126 11.16 -15.95 -12.63
C LYS A 126 12.16 -14.81 -12.70
N LEU A 127 12.07 -13.88 -11.74
CA LEU A 127 12.94 -12.71 -11.71
C LEU A 127 14.26 -13.07 -11.02
N PRO A 128 15.41 -12.98 -11.71
CA PRO A 128 16.69 -13.13 -11.03
C PRO A 128 16.90 -11.98 -10.03
N GLU A 129 17.76 -12.18 -9.03
CA GLU A 129 17.92 -11.25 -7.90
C GLU A 129 18.16 -9.78 -8.32
N LYS A 130 18.93 -9.57 -9.40
CA LYS A 130 19.20 -8.23 -9.96
C LYS A 130 17.92 -7.54 -10.44
N GLU A 131 17.01 -8.28 -11.03
CA GLU A 131 15.73 -7.78 -11.53
C GLU A 131 14.77 -7.50 -10.37
N ILE A 132 14.75 -8.35 -9.33
CA ILE A 132 13.99 -8.10 -8.10
C ILE A 132 14.39 -6.76 -7.49
N LYS A 133 15.70 -6.54 -7.26
CA LYS A 133 16.21 -5.27 -6.68
C LYS A 133 15.87 -4.06 -7.57
N ARG A 134 15.93 -4.22 -8.89
CA ARG A 134 15.58 -3.15 -9.83
C ARG A 134 14.09 -2.80 -9.74
N HIS A 135 13.22 -3.80 -9.73
CA HIS A 135 11.78 -3.57 -9.74
C HIS A 135 11.25 -3.07 -8.40
N LEU A 136 11.81 -3.51 -7.27
CA LEU A 136 11.55 -2.88 -5.98
C LEU A 136 11.86 -1.38 -5.99
N ARG A 137 12.95 -0.97 -6.66
CA ARG A 137 13.29 0.45 -6.83
C ARG A 137 12.31 1.17 -7.77
N ILE A 138 11.91 0.54 -8.87
CA ILE A 138 10.91 1.10 -9.80
C ILE A 138 9.57 1.32 -9.09
N SER A 139 9.10 0.36 -8.29
CA SER A 139 7.89 0.53 -7.47
C SER A 139 8.04 1.66 -6.44
N GLY A 140 9.25 1.86 -5.92
CA GLY A 140 9.62 3.04 -5.14
C GLY A 140 9.38 4.37 -5.85
N TYR A 141 9.71 4.45 -7.15
CA TYR A 141 9.50 5.64 -7.95
C TYR A 141 8.05 5.81 -8.39
N THR A 142 7.35 4.72 -8.69
CA THR A 142 5.93 4.74 -9.07
C THR A 142 5.09 5.54 -8.08
N ILE A 143 5.20 5.25 -6.78
CA ILE A 143 4.41 5.98 -5.78
C ILE A 143 4.84 7.45 -5.69
N LEU A 144 6.14 7.74 -5.70
CA LEU A 144 6.66 9.11 -5.61
C LEU A 144 6.17 10.02 -6.74
N ASP A 145 6.07 9.48 -7.97
CA ASP A 145 5.76 10.28 -9.16
C ASP A 145 4.33 10.86 -9.16
N PHE A 146 3.36 10.18 -8.55
CA PHE A 146 1.96 10.61 -8.60
C PHE A 146 1.28 10.74 -7.23
N HIS A 147 1.95 10.43 -6.12
CA HIS A 147 1.32 10.40 -4.79
C HIS A 147 0.63 11.72 -4.44
N GLU A 148 1.33 12.85 -4.48
CA GLU A 148 0.77 14.17 -4.16
C GLU A 148 -0.47 14.47 -5.00
N LYS A 149 -0.37 14.29 -6.32
CA LYS A 149 -1.46 14.59 -7.25
C LYS A 149 -2.69 13.72 -6.95
N VAL A 150 -2.49 12.42 -6.83
CA VAL A 150 -3.58 11.44 -6.68
C VAL A 150 -4.25 11.54 -5.31
N THR A 151 -3.47 11.77 -4.25
CA THR A 151 -4.00 11.96 -2.90
C THR A 151 -4.78 13.26 -2.77
N THR A 152 -4.25 14.37 -3.30
CA THR A 152 -4.91 15.68 -3.29
C THR A 152 -6.21 15.66 -4.08
N GLU A 153 -6.20 15.09 -5.29
CA GLU A 153 -7.41 14.97 -6.12
C GLU A 153 -8.48 14.13 -5.43
N ALA A 154 -8.10 12.97 -4.87
CA ALA A 154 -9.03 12.09 -4.18
C ALA A 154 -9.61 12.76 -2.93
N TYR A 155 -8.78 13.39 -2.11
CA TYR A 155 -9.20 14.10 -0.91
C TYR A 155 -10.20 15.20 -1.22
N ALA A 156 -9.88 16.12 -2.14
CA ALA A 156 -10.76 17.21 -2.51
C ALA A 156 -12.10 16.70 -3.07
N THR A 157 -12.04 15.64 -3.90
CA THR A 157 -13.22 15.03 -4.49
C THR A 157 -14.11 14.37 -3.44
N ILE A 158 -13.54 13.61 -2.51
CA ILE A 158 -14.28 12.94 -1.43
C ILE A 158 -14.89 13.96 -0.48
N LEU A 159 -14.12 14.96 -0.04
CA LEU A 159 -14.60 16.00 0.87
C LEU A 159 -15.79 16.76 0.28
N GLU A 160 -15.68 17.15 -1.00
CA GLU A 160 -16.76 17.85 -1.70
C GLU A 160 -17.99 16.96 -1.90
N ALA A 161 -17.79 15.69 -2.24
CA ALA A 161 -18.87 14.74 -2.41
C ALA A 161 -19.60 14.43 -1.10
N CYS A 162 -18.88 14.39 0.02
CA CYS A 162 -19.50 14.23 1.35
C CYS A 162 -20.40 15.43 1.69
N LYS A 163 -19.97 16.66 1.39
CA LYS A 163 -20.79 17.88 1.61
C LYS A 163 -22.04 17.93 0.74
N LYS A 164 -22.01 17.30 -0.44
CA LYS A 164 -23.09 17.31 -1.43
C LYS A 164 -23.94 16.04 -1.42
N ALA A 165 -23.63 15.05 -0.59
CA ALA A 165 -24.24 13.72 -0.60
C ALA A 165 -24.19 13.05 -1.99
N THR A 166 -23.03 13.13 -2.66
CA THR A 166 -22.77 12.56 -3.99
C THR A 166 -21.57 11.60 -4.02
N LEU A 167 -21.23 11.00 -2.87
CA LEU A 167 -19.99 10.23 -2.70
C LEU A 167 -19.89 9.09 -3.72
N ARG A 168 -20.96 8.32 -3.90
CA ARG A 168 -20.96 7.17 -4.82
C ARG A 168 -20.58 7.55 -6.25
N GLU A 169 -21.16 8.62 -6.79
CA GLU A 169 -20.85 9.08 -8.16
C GLU A 169 -19.40 9.58 -8.25
N ALA A 170 -18.94 10.30 -7.24
CA ALA A 170 -17.58 10.82 -7.18
C ALA A 170 -16.54 9.68 -7.10
N LEU A 171 -16.83 8.62 -6.34
CA LEU A 171 -15.97 7.44 -6.23
C LEU A 171 -15.83 6.71 -7.58
N GLU A 172 -16.92 6.49 -8.32
CA GLU A 172 -16.83 5.82 -9.63
C GLU A 172 -16.01 6.64 -10.65
N LYS A 173 -16.11 7.97 -10.61
CA LYS A 173 -15.24 8.85 -11.42
C LYS A 173 -13.77 8.74 -11.01
N LEU A 174 -13.48 8.68 -9.70
CA LEU A 174 -12.11 8.52 -9.20
C LEU A 174 -11.53 7.16 -9.59
N ILE A 175 -12.25 6.07 -9.35
CA ILE A 175 -11.79 4.70 -9.64
C ILE A 175 -11.42 4.57 -11.13
N ASN A 176 -12.30 5.01 -12.03
CA ASN A 176 -12.04 4.99 -13.49
C ASN A 176 -10.78 5.79 -13.89
N LYS A 177 -10.52 6.95 -13.26
CA LYS A 177 -9.30 7.72 -13.52
C LYS A 177 -8.05 6.99 -13.04
N ARG A 178 -8.16 6.33 -11.89
CA ARG A 178 -7.06 5.64 -11.20
C ARG A 178 -6.68 4.34 -11.92
N GLU A 179 -7.65 3.64 -12.49
CA GLU A 179 -7.43 2.51 -13.41
C GLU A 179 -6.60 2.93 -14.63
N LYS A 180 -7.02 3.99 -15.34
CA LYS A 180 -6.27 4.52 -16.50
C LYS A 180 -4.86 4.98 -16.14
N LEU A 181 -4.69 5.55 -14.94
CA LEU A 181 -3.37 5.93 -14.43
C LEU A 181 -2.49 4.70 -14.19
N ALA A 182 -3.01 3.68 -13.51
CA ALA A 182 -2.30 2.43 -13.26
C ALA A 182 -1.90 1.74 -14.57
N GLU A 183 -2.81 1.67 -15.55
CA GLU A 183 -2.52 1.12 -16.89
C GLU A 183 -1.38 1.85 -17.57
N LYS A 184 -1.42 3.19 -17.58
CA LYS A 184 -0.35 4.01 -18.17
C LYS A 184 0.99 3.78 -17.45
N ASP A 185 0.98 3.74 -16.13
CA ASP A 185 2.19 3.57 -15.31
C ASP A 185 2.79 2.16 -15.43
N SER A 186 1.95 1.14 -15.61
CA SER A 186 2.37 -0.26 -15.72
C SER A 186 3.37 -0.52 -16.84
N LYS A 187 3.38 0.32 -17.87
CA LYS A 187 4.34 0.28 -18.99
C LYS A 187 5.80 0.42 -18.53
N ARG A 188 6.07 0.95 -17.34
CA ARG A 188 7.43 0.99 -16.75
C ARG A 188 8.01 -0.41 -16.50
N TYR A 189 7.15 -1.41 -16.37
CA TYR A 189 7.54 -2.81 -16.18
C TYR A 189 7.73 -3.56 -17.51
N TRP A 190 7.95 -2.85 -18.64
CA TRP A 190 8.08 -3.44 -19.99
C TRP A 190 9.07 -4.62 -20.11
N ARG A 191 10.07 -4.70 -19.24
CA ARG A 191 11.05 -5.80 -19.22
C ARG A 191 10.52 -7.13 -18.69
N ILE A 192 9.44 -7.10 -17.92
CA ILE A 192 8.88 -8.27 -17.23
C ILE A 192 7.41 -8.51 -17.55
N ILE A 193 6.71 -7.49 -18.08
CA ILE A 193 5.28 -7.58 -18.37
C ILE A 193 4.99 -8.66 -19.41
N SER A 194 3.95 -9.45 -19.14
CA SER A 194 3.42 -10.46 -20.05
C SER A 194 1.90 -10.47 -19.99
N LYS A 195 1.26 -11.06 -21.01
CA LYS A 195 -0.20 -11.24 -21.06
C LYS A 195 -0.69 -12.34 -20.10
N GLU A 196 0.20 -13.25 -19.72
CA GLU A 196 -0.11 -14.42 -18.89
C GLU A 196 1.04 -14.61 -17.88
N GLY A 197 0.82 -15.44 -16.87
CA GLY A 197 1.81 -15.76 -15.84
C GLY A 197 1.36 -15.35 -14.44
N GLU A 198 2.32 -15.26 -13.52
CA GLU A 198 2.07 -14.89 -12.13
C GLU A 198 2.08 -13.36 -11.97
N ALA A 199 1.28 -12.83 -11.05
CA ALA A 199 1.33 -11.43 -10.69
C ALA A 199 2.68 -11.11 -10.00
N VAL A 200 3.34 -10.04 -10.44
CA VAL A 200 4.61 -9.56 -9.89
C VAL A 200 4.48 -8.17 -9.28
N ILE A 201 3.59 -7.33 -9.81
CA ILE A 201 3.23 -6.02 -9.27
C ILE A 201 1.71 -5.92 -9.19
N LEU A 202 1.20 -5.39 -8.09
CA LEU A 202 -0.19 -4.98 -7.95
C LEU A 202 -0.25 -3.47 -7.77
N TYR A 203 -1.19 -2.80 -8.42
CA TYR A 203 -1.58 -1.45 -8.05
C TYR A 203 -2.77 -1.56 -7.12
N LEU A 204 -2.61 -1.09 -5.88
CA LEU A 204 -3.61 -1.20 -4.82
C LEU A 204 -4.23 0.15 -4.53
N ASP A 205 -5.53 0.15 -4.26
CA ASP A 205 -6.29 1.37 -4.06
C ASP A 205 -7.38 1.19 -3.00
N LEU A 206 -7.37 2.06 -1.98
CA LEU A 206 -8.35 2.04 -0.89
C LEU A 206 -9.66 2.76 -1.24
N ILE A 207 -9.72 3.48 -2.36
CA ILE A 207 -10.91 4.23 -2.75
C ILE A 207 -12.12 3.31 -2.95
N SER A 208 -11.92 2.08 -3.41
CA SER A 208 -12.99 1.09 -3.58
C SER A 208 -13.68 0.71 -2.25
N CYS A 209 -12.96 0.78 -1.12
CA CYS A 209 -13.50 0.50 0.22
C CYS A 209 -14.54 1.53 0.67
N LEU A 210 -14.56 2.72 0.07
CA LEU A 210 -15.53 3.77 0.40
C LEU A 210 -16.91 3.54 -0.24
N ARG A 211 -17.06 2.58 -1.16
CA ARG A 211 -18.32 2.34 -1.89
C ARG A 211 -19.52 2.04 -0.99
N ASN A 212 -19.29 1.44 0.16
CA ASN A 212 -20.33 1.04 1.11
C ASN A 212 -20.40 1.96 2.34
N VAL A 213 -19.63 3.04 2.36
CA VAL A 213 -19.55 3.97 3.50
C VAL A 213 -20.51 5.12 3.25
N LYS A 214 -21.30 5.48 4.27
CA LYS A 214 -22.15 6.67 4.20
C LYS A 214 -21.32 7.93 4.44
N GLU A 215 -21.68 9.02 3.77
CA GLU A 215 -21.02 10.32 3.89
C GLU A 215 -20.91 10.79 5.34
N GLU A 216 -21.98 10.61 6.11
CA GLU A 216 -22.09 10.97 7.53
C GLU A 216 -21.07 10.23 8.41
N GLU A 217 -20.67 9.00 8.03
CA GLU A 217 -19.73 8.19 8.80
C GLU A 217 -18.28 8.68 8.65
N ILE A 218 -17.97 9.39 7.56
CA ILE A 218 -16.60 9.79 7.22
C ILE A 218 -16.37 11.29 7.18
N ILE A 219 -17.40 12.13 7.08
CA ILE A 219 -17.24 13.58 6.92
C ILE A 219 -16.34 14.18 8.01
N ASP A 220 -16.56 13.80 9.28
CA ASP A 220 -15.78 14.28 10.41
C ASP A 220 -14.32 13.84 10.35
N VAL A 221 -14.05 12.68 9.75
CA VAL A 221 -12.70 12.15 9.59
C VAL A 221 -12.00 12.79 8.39
N VAL A 222 -12.71 12.99 7.28
CA VAL A 222 -12.20 13.60 6.05
C VAL A 222 -11.99 15.12 6.22
N CYS A 223 -12.59 15.78 7.21
CA CYS A 223 -12.23 17.15 7.55
C CYS A 223 -10.76 17.31 8.02
N ASP A 224 -10.10 16.24 8.47
CA ASP A 224 -8.66 16.24 8.74
C ASP A 224 -7.89 15.90 7.46
N GLU A 225 -7.24 16.91 6.87
CA GLU A 225 -6.50 16.79 5.61
C GLU A 225 -5.40 15.72 5.65
N SER A 226 -4.90 15.33 6.83
CA SER A 226 -3.92 14.24 6.92
C SER A 226 -4.43 12.90 6.39
N VAL A 227 -5.75 12.69 6.31
CA VAL A 227 -6.35 11.49 5.73
C VAL A 227 -6.07 11.38 4.22
N SER A 228 -5.80 12.50 3.54
CA SER A 228 -5.38 12.48 2.13
C SER A 228 -4.19 11.55 1.88
N LEU A 229 -3.27 11.42 2.86
CA LEU A 229 -2.05 10.61 2.78
C LEU A 229 -2.30 9.13 2.46
N ILE A 230 -3.48 8.59 2.79
CA ILE A 230 -3.81 7.18 2.52
C ILE A 230 -4.61 6.97 1.24
N PHE A 231 -5.02 8.04 0.55
CA PHE A 231 -5.80 7.99 -0.68
C PHE A 231 -4.93 7.89 -1.94
N GLY A 232 -3.68 7.42 -1.83
CA GLY A 232 -2.80 7.17 -2.98
C GLY A 232 -3.02 5.79 -3.60
N ILE A 233 -2.51 5.59 -4.83
CA ILE A 233 -2.41 4.25 -5.42
C ILE A 233 -1.07 3.66 -4.99
N THR A 234 -1.10 2.52 -4.31
CA THR A 234 0.07 1.91 -3.72
C THR A 234 0.57 0.76 -4.60
N PRO A 235 1.77 0.86 -5.20
CA PRO A 235 2.38 -0.28 -5.87
C PRO A 235 2.81 -1.31 -4.83
N CYS A 236 2.40 -2.55 -5.03
CA CYS A 236 2.82 -3.71 -4.25
C CYS A 236 3.71 -4.61 -5.10
N PHE A 237 4.93 -4.88 -4.64
CA PHE A 237 5.82 -5.87 -5.25
C PHE A 237 5.60 -7.23 -4.59
N ILE A 238 5.33 -8.28 -5.37
CA ILE A 238 5.22 -9.65 -4.86
C ILE A 238 6.61 -10.28 -4.89
N LEU A 239 7.24 -10.39 -3.71
CA LEU A 239 8.59 -10.90 -3.56
C LEU A 239 8.61 -12.42 -3.49
N LYS A 240 9.34 -13.04 -4.42
CA LYS A 240 9.64 -14.47 -4.47
C LYS A 240 11.15 -14.63 -4.67
N VAL A 241 11.83 -15.30 -3.74
CA VAL A 241 13.29 -15.52 -3.80
C VAL A 241 13.61 -17.01 -3.95
N GLU A 242 14.60 -17.32 -4.79
CA GLU A 242 15.09 -18.70 -4.99
C GLU A 242 15.99 -19.20 -3.88
#